data_AF-A0A4R0G5P6-F1
#
_entry.id   AF-A0A4R0G5P6-F1
#
_cell.length_a   1.000
_cell.length_b   1.000
_cell.length_c   1.000
_cell.angle_alpha   90.00
_cell.angle_beta   90.00
_cell.angle_gamma   90.00
#
_symmetry.space_group_name_H-M   'P 1'
#
loop_
_entity.id
_entity.type
_entity.pdbx_description
1 polymer ?
#
loop_
_entity_poly.entity_id
_entity_poly.type
_entity_poly.pdbx_seq_one_letter_code
_entity_poly.pdbx_strand_id
1 'polypeptide(L)' 'MRRVSYDEYLSATALTFARRHRPVWSWQHWRRICGCGADLPCQARHRIPISRGHWPQEGEQ' A
#
# COMPACT_ATOMS: atom_id res chain seq x y z
N MET A 1 -20.64 -15.03 -0.15
CA MET A 1 -19.49 -14.16 -0.49
C MET A 1 -19.26 -13.20 0.67
N ARG A 2 -18.07 -13.20 1.27
CA ARG A 2 -17.72 -12.24 2.31
C ARG A 2 -17.48 -10.90 1.63
N ARG A 3 -18.38 -9.91 1.83
CA ARG A 3 -18.16 -8.55 1.35
C ARG A 3 -17.17 -7.88 2.32
N VAL A 4 -16.07 -7.39 1.79
CA VAL A 4 -15.13 -6.54 2.52
C VAL A 4 -15.76 -5.14 2.56
N SER A 5 -15.56 -4.36 3.61
CA SER A 5 -15.96 -2.94 3.60
C SER A 5 -14.86 -2.08 2.99
N TYR A 6 -15.20 -0.89 2.49
CA TYR A 6 -14.18 0.03 1.95
C TYR A 6 -13.10 0.35 3.00
N ASP A 7 -13.50 0.55 4.26
CA ASP A 7 -12.57 0.85 5.36
C ASP A 7 -11.66 -0.33 5.69
N GLU A 8 -12.15 -1.57 5.62
CA GLU A 8 -11.34 -2.78 5.80
C GLU A 8 -10.30 -2.91 4.68
N TYR A 9 -10.72 -2.67 3.43
CA TYR A 9 -9.81 -2.63 2.28
C TYR A 9 -8.75 -1.54 2.44
N LEU A 10 -9.14 -0.33 2.85
CA LEU A 10 -8.24 0.79 3.03
C LEU A 10 -7.20 0.50 4.12
N SER A 11 -7.66 -0.08 5.24
CA SER A 11 -6.80 -0.47 6.37
C SER A 11 -5.80 -1.56 5.97
N ALA A 12 -6.26 -2.60 5.26
CA ALA A 12 -5.39 -3.66 4.76
C ALA A 12 -4.36 -3.14 3.74
N THR A 13 -4.77 -2.20 2.89
CA THR A 13 -3.91 -1.54 1.89
C THR A 13 -2.85 -0.68 2.58
N ALA A 14 -3.24 0.14 3.56
CA ALA A 14 -2.31 0.96 4.34
C ALA A 14 -1.27 0.08 5.06
N LEU A 15 -1.70 -1.02 5.68
CA LEU A 15 -0.80 -1.97 6.33
C LEU A 15 0.18 -2.62 5.33
N THR A 16 -0.30 -2.95 4.12
CA THR A 16 0.52 -3.51 3.06
C THR A 16 1.62 -2.54 2.62
N PHE A 17 1.27 -1.25 2.43
CA PHE A 17 2.25 -0.22 2.12
C PHE A 17 3.25 -0.01 3.25
N ALA A 18 2.79 0.07 4.51
CA ALA A 18 3.68 0.21 5.66
C ALA A 18 4.71 -0.94 5.74
N ARG A 19 4.29 -2.19 5.45
CA ARG A 19 5.19 -3.36 5.40
C ARG A 19 6.20 -3.28 4.26
N ARG A 20 5.82 -2.73 3.11
CA ARG A 20 6.74 -2.50 1.98
C ARG A 20 7.81 -1.46 2.32
N HIS A 21 7.55 -0.55 3.26
CA HIS A 21 8.48 0.52 3.62
C HIS A 21 9.59 0.13 4.62
N ARG A 22 10.00 -1.14 4.66
CA ARG A 22 11.09 -1.58 5.54
C ARG A 22 12.48 -1.38 4.90
N PRO A 23 13.53 -1.02 5.66
CA PRO A 23 14.90 -1.00 5.14
C PRO A 23 15.34 -2.38 4.66
N VAL A 24 15.91 -2.45 3.46
CA VAL A 24 16.49 -3.66 2.85
C VAL A 24 17.89 -3.35 2.32
N TRP A 25 18.76 -4.36 2.28
CA TRP A 25 20.08 -4.22 1.64
C TRP A 25 19.94 -4.36 0.13
N SER A 26 20.44 -3.39 -0.63
CA SER A 26 20.53 -3.48 -2.09
C SER A 26 21.97 -3.71 -2.50
N TRP A 27 22.22 -4.85 -3.14
CA TRP A 27 23.50 -5.17 -3.76
C TRP A 27 23.79 -4.29 -4.97
N GLN A 28 22.76 -3.86 -5.70
CA GLN A 28 22.92 -2.99 -6.88
C GLN A 28 23.43 -1.60 -6.50
N HIS A 29 22.96 -1.06 -5.37
CA HIS A 29 23.37 0.26 -4.88
C HIS A 29 24.39 0.21 -3.74
N TRP A 30 24.79 -0.99 -3.30
CA TRP A 30 25.70 -1.21 -2.16
C TRP A 30 25.33 -0.43 -0.89
N ARG A 31 24.02 -0.29 -0.64
CA ARG A 31 23.50 0.47 0.51
C ARG A 31 22.16 -0.05 0.99
N ARG A 32 21.74 0.40 2.18
CA ARG A 32 20.37 0.19 2.67
C ARG A 32 19.43 1.17 1.94
N ILE A 33 18.44 0.61 1.25
CA ILE A 33 17.34 1.34 0.63
C ILE A 33 16.03 0.92 1.31
N CYS A 34 14.92 1.57 0.98
CA CYS A 34 13.62 1.09 1.38
C CYS A 34 13.16 -0.06 0.46
N GLY A 35 12.38 -1.02 0.96
CA GLY A 35 11.74 -2.06 0.15
C GLY A 35 10.81 -1.52 -0.93
N CYS A 36 10.47 -0.22 -0.87
CA CYS A 36 9.81 0.56 -1.92
C CYS A 36 10.71 0.79 -3.16
N GLY A 37 12.02 0.61 -3.04
CA GLY A 37 13.04 0.91 -4.06
C GLY A 37 13.66 2.31 -3.95
N ALA A 38 13.10 3.19 -3.11
CA ALA A 38 13.62 4.55 -2.90
C ALA A 38 14.66 4.61 -1.76
N ASP A 39 15.41 5.70 -1.75
CA ASP A 39 16.37 5.99 -0.69
C ASP A 39 15.71 6.29 0.64
N LEU A 40 16.43 6.03 1.73
CA LEU A 40 15.99 6.31 3.08
C LEU A 40 16.33 7.75 3.48
N PRO A 41 15.40 8.50 4.11
CA PRO A 41 14.01 8.10 4.42
C PRO A 41 13.12 8.06 3.16
N CYS A 42 12.38 6.95 2.95
CA CYS A 42 11.50 6.80 1.76
C CYS A 42 10.29 7.72 1.91
N GLN A 43 10.16 8.69 1.00
CA GLN A 43 9.00 9.59 0.88
C GLN A 43 8.06 9.15 -0.26
N ALA A 44 8.19 7.91 -0.74
CA ALA A 44 7.41 7.43 -1.87
C ALA A 44 5.92 7.35 -1.51
N ARG A 45 5.10 7.99 -2.33
CA ARG A 45 3.63 7.93 -2.21
C ARG A 45 3.10 6.88 -3.18
N HIS A 46 2.57 5.78 -2.65
CA HIS A 46 1.92 4.77 -3.46
C HIS A 46 0.46 5.16 -3.74
N ARG A 47 0.07 5.15 -5.02
CA ARG A 47 -1.34 5.34 -5.39
C ARG A 47 -2.13 4.07 -5.05
N ILE A 48 -3.28 4.24 -4.43
CA ILE A 48 -4.24 3.16 -4.23
C ILE A 48 -4.95 2.93 -5.57
N PRO A 49 -4.96 1.70 -6.12
CA PRO A 49 -5.49 1.44 -7.46
C PRO A 49 -7.01 1.59 -7.54
N ILE A 50 -7.73 1.41 -6.43
CA ILE A 50 -9.20 1.47 -6.37
C ILE A 50 -9.60 2.64 -5.46
N SER A 51 -10.24 3.65 -6.04
CA SER A 51 -10.81 4.76 -5.27
C SER A 51 -12.20 4.42 -4.73
N ARG A 52 -12.68 5.19 -3.73
CA ARG A 52 -14.01 4.98 -3.11
C ARG A 52 -15.17 4.93 -4.12
N GLY A 53 -15.08 5.67 -5.22
CA GLY A 53 -16.10 5.69 -6.27
C GLY A 53 -16.23 4.40 -7.08
N HIS A 54 -15.26 3.49 -6.96
CA HIS A 54 -15.32 2.16 -7.58
C HIS A 54 -15.81 1.08 -6.59
N TRP A 55 -16.07 1.45 -5.34
CA TRP A 55 -16.61 0.51 -4.37
C TRP A 55 -18.10 0.30 -4.65
N PRO A 56 -18.60 -0.96 -4.65
CA PRO A 56 -20.03 -1.20 -4.76
C PRO A 56 -20.74 -0.44 -3.64
N GLN A 57 -21.56 0.55 -3.99
CA GLN A 57 -22.34 1.28 -3.01
C GLN A 57 -23.22 0.28 -2.27
N GLU A 58 -23.19 0.31 -0.94
CA GLU A 58 -24.13 -0.43 -0.09
C GLU A 58 -25.53 0.15 -0.35
N GLY A 59 -26.20 -0.29 -1.43
CA GLY A 59 -27.42 0.36 -1.90
C GLY A 59 -28.13 -0.24 -3.12
N GLU A 60 -27.70 -1.39 -3.65
CA GLU A 60 -28.56 -2.21 -4.53
C GLU A 60 -28.93 -3.50 -3.79
N GLN A 61 -30.02 -3.40 -3.02
CA GLN A 61 -30.92 -4.50 -2.69
C GLN A 61 -32.34 -4.03 -2.94
#